data_AF-K1SMX3-F1
#
_entry.id   AF-K1SMX3-F1
#
_cell.length_a   1.000
_cell.length_b   1.000
_cell.length_c   1.000
_cell.angle_alpha   90.00
_cell.angle_beta   90.00
_cell.angle_gamma   90.00
#
_symmetry.space_group_name_H-M   'P 1'
#
loop_
_entity.id
_entity.type
_entity.pdbx_description
1 polymer ?
#
loop_
_entity_poly.entity_id
_entity_poly.type
_entity_poly.pdbx_seq_one_letter_code
_entity_poly.pdbx_strand_id
1 'polypeptide(L)'
;MRQKAFGYLNRQALEEYRNIRKAEKNGTRITANSESAMTYLYLIALSGEQVPADNQAAYRYFLSKVGANLKDGTMSSKAQSAIILKAVGRTAEANEFIASLKEHLVQTDELGAYFAFQANPYNWGMLPIPAHVEVMEALRMAGGNDALVEEMKLWLLKQKQTTSWNSPVATADAVYALLCQGTNLLESRGDVRITLGNKVLETLSPTKTIIP
;
A
#
# COMPACT_ATOMS: atom_id res chain seq x y z
N MET A 1 -14.31 19.65 -0.27
CA MET A 1 -12.84 19.63 -0.14
C MET A 1 -12.18 18.77 -1.20
N ARG A 2 -12.59 17.50 -1.39
CA ARG A 2 -12.07 16.58 -2.42
C ARG A 2 -11.96 17.17 -3.84
N GLN A 3 -13.04 17.73 -4.40
CA GLN A 3 -13.01 18.33 -5.74
C GLN A 3 -12.00 19.49 -5.87
N LYS A 4 -11.84 20.32 -4.84
CA LYS A 4 -10.84 21.41 -4.82
C LYS A 4 -9.42 20.85 -4.80
N ALA A 5 -9.18 19.78 -4.05
CA ALA A 5 -7.90 19.09 -4.01
C ALA A 5 -7.54 18.48 -5.37
N PHE A 6 -8.47 17.74 -6.00
CA PHE A 6 -8.27 17.24 -7.35
C PHE A 6 -8.08 18.35 -8.38
N GLY A 7 -8.78 19.48 -8.24
CA GLY A 7 -8.53 20.66 -9.07
C GLY A 7 -7.10 21.20 -8.96
N TYR A 8 -6.51 21.20 -7.77
CA TYR A 8 -5.10 21.55 -7.57
C TYR A 8 -4.17 20.49 -8.17
N LEU A 9 -4.40 19.21 -7.87
CA LEU A 9 -3.59 18.10 -8.37
C LEU A 9 -3.56 18.05 -9.91
N ASN A 10 -4.72 18.21 -10.56
CA ASN A 10 -4.83 18.29 -12.02
C ASN A 10 -3.97 19.45 -12.56
N ARG A 11 -4.01 20.62 -11.93
CA ARG A 11 -3.21 21.77 -12.36
C ARG A 11 -1.71 21.50 -12.25
N GLN A 12 -1.26 20.92 -11.13
CA GLN A 12 0.14 20.60 -10.89
C GLN A 12 0.64 19.52 -11.85
N ALA A 13 -0.13 18.44 -12.05
CA ALA A 13 0.20 17.37 -12.99
C ALA A 13 0.34 17.91 -14.44
N LEU A 14 -0.52 18.84 -14.84
CA LEU A 14 -0.47 19.46 -16.16
C LEU A 14 0.73 20.39 -16.31
N GLU A 15 1.07 21.16 -15.28
CA GLU A 15 2.25 22.03 -15.24
C GLU A 15 3.54 21.21 -15.33
N GLU A 16 3.66 20.16 -14.52
CA GLU A 16 4.80 19.24 -14.56
C GLU A 16 4.96 18.62 -15.94
N TYR A 17 3.87 18.11 -16.53
CA TYR A 17 3.89 17.58 -17.88
C TYR A 17 4.40 18.60 -18.91
N ARG A 18 3.92 19.85 -18.86
CA ARG A 18 4.38 20.92 -19.76
C ARG A 18 5.87 21.21 -19.58
N ASN A 19 6.37 21.21 -18.35
CA ASN A 19 7.78 21.44 -18.05
C ASN A 19 8.65 20.29 -18.57
N ILE A 20 8.21 19.04 -18.38
CA ILE A 20 8.88 17.86 -18.94
C ILE A 20 8.93 17.93 -20.46
N ARG A 21 7.82 18.24 -21.13
CA ARG A 21 7.80 18.36 -22.60
C ARG A 21 8.71 19.47 -23.13
N LYS A 22 8.88 20.57 -22.39
CA LYS A 22 9.86 21.61 -22.72
C LYS A 22 11.30 21.10 -22.56
N ALA A 23 11.59 20.41 -21.45
CA ALA A 23 12.92 19.83 -21.22
C ALA A 23 13.29 18.77 -22.27
N GLU A 24 12.34 17.92 -22.66
CA GLU A 24 12.54 16.91 -23.71
C GLU A 24 12.84 17.53 -25.08
N LYS A 25 12.19 18.66 -25.41
CA LYS A 25 12.53 19.43 -26.62
C LYS A 25 13.94 20.00 -26.59
N ASN A 26 14.48 20.26 -25.40
CA ASN A 26 15.84 20.74 -25.20
C ASN A 26 16.87 19.59 -25.07
N GLY A 27 16.46 18.35 -25.36
CA GLY A 27 17.34 17.18 -25.39
C GLY A 27 17.42 16.39 -24.07
N THR A 28 16.71 16.79 -23.02
CA THR A 28 16.68 16.03 -21.76
C THR A 28 15.86 14.76 -21.92
N ARG A 29 16.42 13.60 -21.55
CA ARG A 29 15.68 12.33 -21.56
C ARG A 29 15.09 12.05 -20.18
N ILE A 30 13.77 12.12 -20.04
CA ILE A 30 13.06 11.77 -18.80
C ILE A 30 12.56 10.32 -18.91
N THR A 31 13.16 9.41 -18.15
CA THR A 31 12.86 7.97 -18.22
C THR A 31 11.89 7.50 -17.12
N ALA A 32 11.84 8.19 -15.98
CA ALA A 32 10.97 7.86 -14.85
C ALA A 32 10.01 9.00 -14.52
N ASN A 33 8.90 8.65 -13.85
CA ASN A 33 7.99 9.63 -13.27
C ASN A 33 8.55 10.20 -11.97
N SER A 34 8.17 11.43 -11.62
CA SER A 34 8.36 11.95 -10.27
C SER A 34 7.43 11.23 -9.28
N GLU A 35 7.74 11.34 -7.99
CA GLU A 35 6.85 10.87 -6.90
C GLU A 35 5.49 11.55 -6.94
N SER A 36 5.44 12.86 -7.26
CA SER A 36 4.19 13.61 -7.42
C SER A 36 3.33 13.08 -8.57
N ALA A 37 3.94 12.77 -9.72
CA ALA A 37 3.23 12.19 -10.85
C ALA A 37 2.73 10.76 -10.54
N MET A 38 3.51 9.96 -9.83
CA MET A 38 3.08 8.63 -9.35
C MET A 38 1.90 8.74 -8.38
N THR A 39 2.00 9.63 -7.38
CA THR A 39 0.93 9.88 -6.40
C THR A 39 -0.35 10.35 -7.08
N TYR A 40 -0.24 11.23 -8.08
CA TYR A 40 -1.38 11.68 -8.87
C TYR A 40 -2.10 10.52 -9.59
N LEU A 41 -1.34 9.65 -10.28
CA LEU A 41 -1.90 8.46 -10.94
C LEU A 41 -2.55 7.52 -9.93
N TYR A 42 -1.89 7.30 -8.79
CA TYR A 42 -2.36 6.43 -7.72
C TYR A 42 -3.70 6.91 -7.15
N LEU A 43 -3.81 8.20 -6.83
CA LEU A 43 -5.04 8.79 -6.31
C LEU A 43 -6.18 8.72 -7.33
N ILE A 44 -5.91 8.88 -8.62
CA ILE A 44 -6.93 8.66 -9.66
C ILE A 44 -7.40 7.20 -9.67
N ALA A 45 -6.46 6.25 -9.63
CA ALA A 45 -6.76 4.82 -9.63
C ALA A 45 -7.61 4.40 -8.43
N LEU A 46 -7.31 4.91 -7.23
CA LEU A 46 -8.08 4.64 -6.01
C LEU A 46 -9.45 5.31 -6.00
N SER A 47 -9.51 6.57 -6.44
CA SER A 47 -10.69 7.41 -6.26
C SER A 47 -11.75 7.23 -7.35
N GLY A 48 -11.36 6.68 -8.51
CA GLY A 48 -12.19 6.60 -9.71
C GLY A 48 -12.50 7.96 -10.34
N GLU A 49 -11.80 9.03 -9.94
CA GLU A 49 -12.04 10.37 -10.49
C GLU A 49 -11.76 10.43 -11.98
N GLN A 50 -12.62 11.15 -12.69
CA GLN A 50 -12.43 11.35 -14.12
C GLN A 50 -11.30 12.36 -14.37
N VAL A 51 -10.35 11.96 -15.20
CA VAL A 51 -9.28 12.84 -15.65
C VAL A 51 -9.86 13.91 -16.58
N PRO A 52 -9.69 15.22 -16.27
CA PRO A 52 -10.19 16.29 -17.14
C PRO A 52 -9.59 16.21 -18.55
N ALA A 53 -10.33 16.70 -19.55
CA ALA A 53 -9.91 16.65 -20.95
C ALA A 53 -8.49 17.24 -21.18
N ASP A 54 -8.20 18.38 -20.57
CA ASP A 54 -6.91 19.07 -20.66
C ASP A 54 -5.74 18.26 -20.06
N ASN A 55 -6.05 17.35 -19.14
CA ASN A 55 -5.09 16.52 -18.41
C ASN A 55 -4.88 15.16 -19.07
N GLN A 56 -5.70 14.77 -20.04
CA GLN A 56 -5.64 13.45 -20.67
C GLN A 56 -4.27 13.14 -21.29
N ALA A 57 -3.63 14.14 -21.89
CA ALA A 57 -2.28 13.98 -22.47
C ALA A 57 -1.23 13.73 -21.38
N ALA A 58 -1.27 14.51 -20.29
CA ALA A 58 -0.38 14.35 -19.14
C ALA A 58 -0.56 12.97 -18.48
N TYR A 59 -1.81 12.57 -18.26
CA TYR A 59 -2.17 11.28 -17.68
C TYR A 59 -1.63 10.11 -18.49
N ARG A 60 -1.87 10.09 -19.82
CA ARG A 60 -1.32 9.04 -20.70
C ARG A 60 0.20 9.01 -20.72
N TYR A 61 0.83 10.19 -20.71
CA TYR A 61 2.28 10.31 -20.65
C TYR A 61 2.84 9.67 -19.38
N PHE A 62 2.33 10.04 -18.20
CA PHE A 62 2.78 9.44 -16.94
C PHE A 62 2.49 7.94 -16.89
N LEU A 63 1.30 7.50 -17.33
CA LEU A 63 0.91 6.09 -17.36
C LEU A 63 1.86 5.24 -18.23
N SER A 64 2.36 5.80 -19.34
CA SER A 64 3.32 5.10 -20.21
C SER A 64 4.65 4.77 -19.55
N LYS A 65 5.02 5.47 -18.46
CA LYS A 65 6.28 5.26 -17.73
C LYS A 65 6.14 4.38 -16.50
N VAL A 66 4.91 4.04 -16.08
CA VAL A 66 4.66 3.23 -14.88
C VAL A 66 5.36 1.87 -14.93
N GLY A 67 5.42 1.23 -16.10
CA GLY A 67 6.06 -0.08 -16.26
C GLY A 67 7.56 -0.10 -15.92
N ALA A 68 8.26 1.03 -16.01
CA ALA A 68 9.69 1.11 -15.69
C ALA A 68 9.97 0.79 -14.20
N ASN A 69 9.00 1.03 -13.31
CA ASN A 69 9.13 0.76 -11.88
C ASN A 69 9.26 -0.73 -11.56
N LEU A 70 8.94 -1.65 -12.48
CA LEU A 70 9.06 -3.09 -12.22
C LEU A 70 10.51 -3.46 -11.90
N LYS A 71 11.45 -2.87 -12.64
CA LYS A 71 12.89 -3.11 -12.48
C LYS A 71 13.52 -2.18 -11.45
N ASP A 72 13.25 -0.87 -11.57
CA ASP A 72 14.02 0.16 -10.87
C ASP A 72 13.26 0.80 -9.68
N GLY A 73 12.02 0.36 -9.43
CA GLY A 73 11.15 0.95 -8.41
C GLY A 73 11.35 0.39 -7.00
N THR A 74 11.10 1.25 -5.99
CA THR A 74 10.92 0.84 -4.58
C THR A 74 9.68 -0.04 -4.42
N MET A 75 9.56 -0.77 -3.31
CA MET A 75 8.36 -1.56 -3.00
C MET A 75 7.08 -0.72 -3.03
N SER A 76 7.14 0.50 -2.49
CA SER A 76 6.06 1.49 -2.57
C SER A 76 5.68 1.80 -4.02
N SER A 77 6.64 2.18 -4.86
CA SER A 77 6.36 2.48 -6.27
C SER A 77 5.85 1.26 -7.04
N LYS A 78 6.29 0.04 -6.70
CA LYS A 78 5.79 -1.21 -7.30
C LYS A 78 4.33 -1.48 -6.89
N ALA A 79 3.99 -1.27 -5.61
CA ALA A 79 2.63 -1.38 -5.11
C ALA A 79 1.69 -0.39 -5.79
N GLN A 80 2.06 0.89 -5.83
CA GLN A 80 1.30 1.92 -6.54
C GLN A 80 1.15 1.58 -8.03
N SER A 81 2.22 1.10 -8.68
CA SER A 81 2.19 0.69 -10.09
C SER A 81 1.22 -0.46 -10.33
N ALA A 82 1.20 -1.49 -9.47
CA ALA A 82 0.24 -2.59 -9.56
C ALA A 82 -1.21 -2.10 -9.49
N ILE A 83 -1.51 -1.19 -8.55
CA ILE A 83 -2.85 -0.62 -8.36
C ILE A 83 -3.25 0.23 -9.58
N ILE A 84 -2.37 1.10 -10.06
CA ILE A 84 -2.60 1.94 -11.25
C ILE A 84 -2.87 1.08 -12.48
N LEU A 85 -2.02 0.09 -12.74
CA LEU A 85 -2.13 -0.79 -13.92
C LEU A 85 -3.41 -1.63 -13.88
N LYS A 86 -3.78 -2.15 -12.70
CA LYS A 86 -5.05 -2.87 -12.52
C LYS A 86 -6.25 -1.97 -12.79
N ALA A 87 -6.24 -0.72 -12.29
CA ALA A 87 -7.34 0.21 -12.48
C ALA A 87 -7.57 0.58 -13.95
N VAL A 88 -6.52 0.60 -14.79
CA VAL A 88 -6.63 0.85 -16.24
C VAL A 88 -6.80 -0.43 -17.07
N GLY A 89 -7.03 -1.59 -16.44
CA GLY A 89 -7.27 -2.87 -17.12
C GLY A 89 -6.01 -3.58 -17.66
N ARG A 90 -4.80 -3.11 -17.31
CA ARG A 90 -3.52 -3.76 -17.67
C ARG A 90 -3.19 -4.85 -16.67
N THR A 91 -4.08 -5.82 -16.51
CA THR A 91 -4.04 -6.83 -15.44
C THR A 91 -2.82 -7.75 -15.52
N ALA A 92 -2.38 -8.13 -16.71
CA ALA A 92 -1.18 -8.97 -16.88
C ALA A 92 0.06 -8.29 -16.29
N GLU A 93 0.29 -7.02 -16.65
CA GLU A 93 1.40 -6.25 -16.11
C GLU A 93 1.24 -6.01 -14.61
N ALA A 94 0.03 -5.68 -14.14
CA ALA A 94 -0.21 -5.54 -12.71
C ALA A 94 0.18 -6.81 -11.93
N ASN A 95 -0.09 -8.00 -12.48
CA ASN A 95 0.28 -9.26 -11.87
C ASN A 95 1.81 -9.49 -11.82
N GLU A 96 2.57 -8.98 -12.79
CA GLU A 96 4.05 -9.02 -12.74
C GLU A 96 4.57 -8.19 -11.56
N PHE A 97 3.99 -7.02 -11.30
CA PHE A 97 4.33 -6.22 -10.13
C PHE A 97 3.95 -6.93 -8.83
N ILE A 98 2.77 -7.55 -8.76
CA ILE A 98 2.35 -8.34 -7.60
C ILE A 98 3.29 -9.52 -7.35
N ALA A 99 3.72 -10.23 -8.40
CA ALA A 99 4.71 -11.29 -8.29
C ALA A 99 6.03 -10.76 -7.74
N SER A 100 6.53 -9.64 -8.30
CA SER A 100 7.76 -9.02 -7.81
C SER A 100 7.67 -8.61 -6.34
N LEU A 101 6.55 -8.05 -5.89
CA LEU A 101 6.35 -7.70 -4.48
C LEU A 101 6.44 -8.94 -3.57
N LYS A 102 5.84 -10.05 -3.99
CA LYS A 102 5.90 -11.32 -3.24
C LYS A 102 7.31 -11.90 -3.18
N GLU A 103 8.06 -11.82 -4.27
CA GLU A 103 9.45 -12.31 -4.34
C GLU A 103 10.38 -11.59 -3.35
N HIS A 104 10.05 -10.35 -2.96
CA HIS A 104 10.84 -9.56 -2.02
C HIS A 104 10.42 -9.73 -0.56
N LEU A 105 9.35 -10.50 -0.29
CA LEU A 105 8.92 -10.80 1.08
C LEU A 105 9.76 -11.91 1.70
N VAL A 106 10.08 -11.74 2.98
CA VAL A 106 10.60 -12.75 3.87
C VAL A 106 9.46 -13.22 4.75
N GLN A 107 9.32 -14.54 4.95
CA GLN A 107 8.31 -15.09 5.85
C GLN A 107 8.97 -15.96 6.93
N THR A 108 8.63 -15.71 8.19
CA THR A 108 9.07 -16.52 9.33
C THR A 108 7.93 -16.76 10.30
N ASP A 109 7.97 -17.88 11.03
CA ASP A 109 6.93 -18.23 12.01
C ASP A 109 6.78 -17.18 13.13
N GLU A 110 7.85 -16.44 13.45
CA GLU A 110 7.86 -15.46 14.54
C GLU A 110 7.36 -14.08 14.10
N LEU A 111 7.74 -13.62 12.91
CA LEU A 111 7.50 -12.26 12.45
C LEU A 111 6.42 -12.17 11.37
N GLY A 112 5.93 -13.29 10.86
CA GLY A 112 5.03 -13.34 9.71
C GLY A 112 5.75 -12.96 8.43
N ALA A 113 5.01 -12.34 7.49
CA ALA A 113 5.53 -11.90 6.21
C ALA A 113 5.95 -10.42 6.24
N TYR A 114 7.19 -10.11 5.84
CA TYR A 114 7.73 -8.75 5.92
C TYR A 114 8.87 -8.51 4.94
N PHE A 115 9.19 -7.25 4.71
CA PHE A 115 10.37 -6.87 3.94
C PHE A 115 11.56 -6.64 4.86
N ALA A 116 12.71 -7.21 4.52
CA ALA A 116 13.98 -6.88 5.15
C ALA A 116 14.47 -5.51 4.64
N PHE A 117 13.83 -4.42 5.08
CA PHE A 117 14.19 -3.08 4.67
C PHE A 117 15.57 -2.66 5.22
N GLN A 118 16.42 -2.10 4.37
CA GLN A 118 17.40 -1.11 4.81
C GLN A 118 16.73 0.25 4.80
N ALA A 119 16.35 0.75 5.98
CA ALA A 119 15.64 2.02 6.10
C ALA A 119 16.49 3.18 5.54
N ASN A 120 15.90 3.97 4.65
CA ASN A 120 16.45 5.28 4.27
C ASN A 120 15.46 6.37 4.72
N PRO A 121 15.75 7.10 5.82
CA PRO A 121 14.82 8.07 6.38
C PRO A 121 14.55 9.29 5.49
N TYR A 122 15.34 9.50 4.42
CA TYR A 122 15.18 10.62 3.49
C TYR A 122 14.33 10.28 2.26
N ASN A 123 13.88 9.04 2.11
CA ASN A 123 13.02 8.60 1.01
C ASN A 123 11.74 7.97 1.58
N TRP A 124 10.61 8.65 1.40
CA TRP A 124 9.32 8.21 1.96
C TRP A 124 8.90 6.82 1.45
N GLY A 125 9.18 6.50 0.19
CA GLY A 125 8.95 5.16 -0.39
C GLY A 125 9.89 4.07 0.14
N MET A 126 10.82 4.42 1.04
CA MET A 126 11.73 3.52 1.75
C MET A 126 11.45 3.51 3.27
N LEU A 127 10.38 4.15 3.72
CA LEU A 127 9.92 4.01 5.10
C LEU A 127 9.30 2.62 5.28
N PRO A 128 9.78 1.81 6.23
CA PRO A 128 9.36 0.41 6.36
C PRO A 128 7.85 0.22 6.50
N ILE A 129 7.20 0.96 7.40
CA ILE A 129 5.77 0.78 7.67
C ILE A 129 4.90 1.26 6.50
N PRO A 130 5.04 2.50 5.97
CA PRO A 130 4.26 2.94 4.82
C PRO A 130 4.41 2.04 3.58
N ALA A 131 5.65 1.67 3.22
CA ALA A 131 5.88 0.79 2.08
C ALA A 131 5.24 -0.60 2.29
N HIS A 132 5.31 -1.14 3.51
CA HIS A 132 4.66 -2.41 3.86
C HIS A 132 3.14 -2.33 3.73
N VAL A 133 2.51 -1.25 4.21
CA VAL A 133 1.07 -1.02 4.14
C VAL A 133 0.57 -0.82 2.70
N GLU A 134 1.31 -0.09 1.87
CA GLU A 134 0.98 0.05 0.44
C GLU A 134 1.04 -1.30 -0.30
N VAL A 135 2.02 -2.15 0.03
CA VAL A 135 2.10 -3.50 -0.53
C VAL A 135 0.91 -4.34 -0.09
N MET A 136 0.52 -4.30 1.19
CA MET A 136 -0.67 -5.01 1.67
C MET A 136 -1.93 -4.57 0.92
N GLU A 137 -2.07 -3.27 0.64
CA GLU A 137 -3.17 -2.72 -0.16
C GLU A 137 -3.16 -3.27 -1.59
N ALA A 138 -2.00 -3.25 -2.25
CA ALA A 138 -1.85 -3.81 -3.60
C ALA A 138 -2.19 -5.31 -3.66
N LEU A 139 -1.70 -6.10 -2.69
CA LEU A 139 -1.98 -7.53 -2.58
C LEU A 139 -3.47 -7.80 -2.35
N ARG A 140 -4.11 -7.04 -1.45
CA ARG A 140 -5.56 -7.15 -1.21
C ARG A 140 -6.35 -6.80 -2.47
N MET A 141 -5.98 -5.72 -3.17
CA MET A 141 -6.65 -5.30 -4.40
C MET A 141 -6.46 -6.30 -5.54
N ALA A 142 -5.33 -7.00 -5.61
CA ALA A 142 -5.08 -8.05 -6.59
C ALA A 142 -5.96 -9.30 -6.36
N GLY A 143 -6.34 -9.57 -5.11
CA GLY A 143 -7.16 -10.72 -4.72
C GLY A 143 -6.35 -12.02 -4.57
N GLY A 144 -6.89 -12.97 -3.79
CA GLY A 144 -6.26 -14.27 -3.56
C GLY A 144 -5.00 -14.23 -2.68
N ASN A 145 -4.81 -13.16 -1.92
CA ASN A 145 -3.63 -12.94 -1.06
C ASN A 145 -4.00 -12.79 0.42
N ASP A 146 -5.21 -13.20 0.83
CA ASP A 146 -5.73 -12.90 2.17
C ASP A 146 -4.84 -13.50 3.27
N ALA A 147 -4.43 -14.76 3.14
CA ALA A 147 -3.51 -15.40 4.09
C ALA A 147 -2.16 -14.65 4.20
N LEU A 148 -1.60 -14.23 3.06
CA LEU A 148 -0.35 -13.46 3.04
C LEU A 148 -0.52 -12.09 3.71
N VAL A 149 -1.66 -11.42 3.49
CA VAL A 149 -1.96 -10.14 4.13
C VAL A 149 -2.10 -10.29 5.65
N GLU A 150 -2.67 -11.39 6.15
CA GLU A 150 -2.72 -11.67 7.59
C GLU A 150 -1.30 -11.87 8.18
N GLU A 151 -0.43 -12.61 7.49
CA GLU A 151 0.98 -12.74 7.87
C GLU A 151 1.71 -11.38 7.88
N MET A 152 1.35 -10.49 6.96
CA MET A 152 1.90 -9.13 6.93
C MET A 152 1.41 -8.25 8.10
N LYS A 153 0.20 -8.48 8.61
CA LYS A 153 -0.29 -7.80 9.82
C LYS A 153 0.46 -8.26 11.08
N LEU A 154 0.82 -9.54 11.16
CA LEU A 154 1.60 -10.06 12.29
C LEU A 154 2.88 -9.25 12.47
N TRP A 155 3.57 -8.95 11.37
CA TRP A 155 4.75 -8.10 11.41
C TRP A 155 4.46 -6.70 11.97
N LEU A 156 3.39 -6.03 11.53
CA LEU A 156 3.01 -4.69 12.03
C LEU A 156 2.73 -4.70 13.55
N LEU A 157 2.09 -5.75 14.05
CA LEU A 157 1.85 -5.95 15.48
C LEU A 157 3.15 -6.17 16.25
N LYS A 158 4.06 -6.99 15.70
CA LYS A 158 5.40 -7.21 16.27
C LYS A 158 6.21 -5.92 16.33
N GLN A 159 6.16 -5.10 15.28
CA GLN A 159 6.81 -3.79 15.29
C GLN A 159 6.32 -2.92 16.45
N LYS A 160 5.00 -2.87 16.73
CA LYS A 160 4.44 -2.15 17.88
C LYS A 160 4.87 -2.71 19.23
N GLN A 161 5.04 -4.02 19.33
CA GLN A 161 5.41 -4.70 20.57
C GLN A 161 6.86 -4.36 20.98
N THR A 162 7.77 -4.32 20.01
CA THR A 162 9.20 -4.10 20.26
C THR A 162 9.65 -2.65 20.08
N THR A 163 8.89 -1.84 19.33
CA THR A 163 9.23 -0.46 18.97
C THR A 163 7.99 0.43 18.92
N SER A 164 8.13 1.73 19.15
CA SER A 164 7.05 2.67 18.85
C SER A 164 6.88 2.80 17.33
N TRP A 165 5.65 2.89 16.83
CA TRP A 165 5.42 3.35 15.45
C TRP A 165 5.94 4.78 15.32
N ASN A 166 7.04 4.92 14.59
CA ASN A 166 7.97 6.04 14.72
C ASN A 166 7.47 7.38 14.13
N SER A 167 6.27 7.42 13.56
CA SER A 167 5.64 8.67 13.10
C SER A 167 4.10 8.61 13.14
N PRO A 168 3.41 9.76 13.13
CA PRO A 168 1.95 9.82 12.99
C PRO A 168 1.45 9.17 11.70
N VAL A 169 2.19 9.30 10.59
CA VAL A 169 1.86 8.68 9.30
C VAL A 169 1.95 7.16 9.40
N ALA A 170 3.07 6.64 9.89
CA ALA A 170 3.25 5.21 10.12
C ALA A 170 2.18 4.64 11.09
N THR A 171 1.78 5.43 12.09
CA THR A 171 0.70 5.07 13.01
C THR A 171 -0.64 4.98 12.29
N ALA A 172 -0.99 5.97 11.47
CA ALA A 172 -2.23 5.98 10.71
C ALA A 172 -2.28 4.81 9.70
N ASP A 173 -1.17 4.56 9.00
CA ASP A 173 -1.03 3.46 8.04
C ASP A 173 -1.19 2.10 8.71
N ALA A 174 -0.52 1.88 9.85
CA ALA A 174 -0.64 0.63 10.59
C ALA A 174 -2.07 0.40 11.12
N VAL A 175 -2.75 1.44 11.61
CA VAL A 175 -4.15 1.35 12.03
C VAL A 175 -5.07 1.05 10.83
N TYR A 176 -4.86 1.73 9.69
CA TYR A 176 -5.61 1.45 8.46
C TYR A 176 -5.43 0.00 8.00
N ALA A 177 -4.20 -0.50 7.96
CA ALA A 177 -3.92 -1.88 7.57
C ALA A 177 -4.58 -2.90 8.50
N LEU A 178 -4.54 -2.68 9.81
CA LEU A 178 -5.14 -3.59 10.79
C LEU A 178 -6.66 -3.63 10.72
N LEU A 179 -7.31 -2.49 10.47
CA LEU A 179 -8.77 -2.37 10.52
C LEU A 179 -9.46 -2.58 9.17
N CYS A 180 -8.82 -2.16 8.07
CA CYS A 180 -9.46 -2.06 6.76
C CYS A 180 -8.97 -3.09 5.74
N GLN A 181 -7.98 -3.91 6.08
CA GLN A 181 -7.43 -4.93 5.19
C GLN A 181 -7.63 -6.32 5.79
N GLY A 182 -8.00 -7.33 5.00
CA GLY A 182 -8.18 -8.71 5.47
C GLY A 182 -9.36 -8.93 6.44
N THR A 183 -9.19 -9.84 7.40
CA THR A 183 -10.22 -10.24 8.38
C THR A 183 -10.61 -9.08 9.31
N ASN A 184 -11.91 -8.95 9.62
CA ASN A 184 -12.43 -7.93 10.51
C ASN A 184 -12.07 -8.23 11.98
N LEU A 185 -11.02 -7.59 12.48
CA LEU A 185 -10.55 -7.75 13.86
C LEU A 185 -11.56 -7.25 14.92
N LEU A 186 -12.58 -6.48 14.54
CA LEU A 186 -13.60 -5.95 15.44
C LEU A 186 -14.86 -6.83 15.53
N GLU A 187 -14.94 -7.92 14.75
CA GLU A 187 -16.11 -8.80 14.74
C GLU A 187 -16.25 -9.58 16.06
N SER A 188 -15.12 -9.96 16.67
CA SER A 188 -15.11 -10.62 17.97
C SER A 188 -15.30 -9.61 19.10
N ARG A 189 -16.22 -9.88 20.02
CA ARG A 189 -16.44 -9.09 21.26
C ARG A 189 -15.36 -9.29 22.32
N GLY A 190 -14.27 -9.98 21.97
CA GLY A 190 -13.20 -10.32 22.89
C GLY A 190 -13.44 -11.63 23.62
N ASP A 191 -14.24 -12.53 23.06
CA ASP A 191 -14.55 -13.87 23.59
C ASP A 191 -13.48 -14.85 23.08
N VAL A 192 -12.24 -14.72 23.56
CA VAL A 192 -11.11 -15.53 23.10
C VAL A 192 -10.96 -16.74 24.02
N ARG A 193 -11.03 -17.95 23.46
CA ARG A 193 -10.73 -19.21 24.13
C ARG A 193 -9.54 -19.89 23.45
N ILE A 194 -8.44 -20.03 24.16
CA ILE A 194 -7.23 -20.72 23.69
C ILE A 194 -7.06 -21.98 24.51
N THR A 195 -6.95 -23.14 23.83
CA THR A 195 -6.63 -24.41 24.49
C THR A 195 -5.19 -24.77 24.21
N LEU A 196 -4.34 -24.76 25.25
CA LEU A 196 -2.94 -25.16 25.18
C LEU A 196 -2.77 -26.47 25.96
N GLY A 197 -2.72 -27.60 25.24
CA GLY A 197 -2.79 -28.92 25.86
C GLY A 197 -4.09 -29.10 26.65
N ASN A 198 -3.99 -29.31 27.96
CA ASN A 198 -5.15 -29.45 28.86
C ASN A 198 -5.56 -28.13 29.53
N LYS A 199 -4.90 -27.01 29.20
CA LYS A 199 -5.17 -25.71 29.84
C LYS A 199 -5.99 -24.84 28.90
N VAL A 200 -7.13 -24.37 29.40
CA VAL A 200 -7.99 -23.40 28.70
C VAL A 200 -7.69 -22.01 29.25
N LEU A 201 -7.42 -21.06 28.35
CA LEU A 201 -7.27 -19.63 28.63
C LEU A 201 -8.45 -18.91 27.99
N GLU A 202 -9.26 -18.22 28.79
CA GLU A 202 -10.43 -17.48 28.32
C GLU A 202 -10.36 -16.02 28.80
N THR A 203 -10.71 -15.07 27.93
CA THR A 203 -10.77 -13.63 28.27
C THR A 203 -12.11 -13.24 28.90
N LEU A 204 -13.16 -14.01 28.66
CA LEU A 204 -14.45 -13.91 29.33
C LEU A 204 -14.76 -15.27 29.97
N SER A 205 -14.71 -15.33 31.29
CA SER A 205 -15.20 -16.50 32.02
C SER A 205 -16.70 -16.63 31.75
N PRO A 206 -17.23 -17.77 31.28
CA PRO A 206 -18.67 -18.00 31.32
C PRO A 206 -19.07 -17.81 32.78
N THR A 207 -19.91 -16.81 33.04
CA THR A 207 -20.46 -16.58 34.37
C THR A 207 -20.98 -17.93 34.85
N LYS A 208 -20.41 -18.43 35.95
CA LYS A 208 -20.99 -19.55 36.70
C LYS A 208 -22.42 -19.10 37.01
N THR A 209 -23.39 -19.55 36.22
CA THR A 209 -24.80 -19.37 36.52
C THR A 209 -25.03 -20.25 37.73
N ILE A 210 -24.81 -19.69 38.92
CA ILE A 210 -25.35 -20.22 40.16
C ILE A 210 -26.85 -19.93 40.03
N ILE A 211 -27.57 -20.92 39.49
CA ILE A 211 -29.03 -20.95 39.57
C ILE A 211 -29.35 -21.16 41.07
N PRO A 212 -30.25 -20.34 41.66
CA PRO A 212 -30.53 -20.33 43.09
C PRO A 212 -31.05 -21.67 43.65
#